data_AF-I1HYP4-F1
#
_entry.id   AF-I1HYP4-F1
#
_cell.length_a   1.000
_cell.length_b   1.000
_cell.length_c   1.000
_cell.angle_alpha   90.00
_cell.angle_beta   90.00
_cell.angle_gamma   90.00
#
_symmetry.space_group_name_H-M   'P 1'
#
loop_
_entity.id
_entity.type
_entity.pdbx_description
1 polymer ?
#
loop_
_entity_poly.entity_id
_entity_poly.type
_entity_poly.pdbx_seq_one_letter_code
_entity_poly.pdbx_strand_id
1 'polypeptide(L)'
;MNDLFSSGSFKKYEDLKYQVALDDMESGLEVAAANLDKFFEDVEAVKEDMRGLEALHRRLQSGNEEVKAAHDAGAVRSLRARMDADVAQVLVRAKAVKAKLESLDRDNAASRATLPGCGPGSSTDRTRSSVVSGLGNKLKDLMDDFQGLRTRMAAEYRETVARRYFTVTGEQAEESRIEALIASGESETFLQKAIQQQGDQQAAGRGQVMGTVSEIQERHDAVREMERSLRDLHALFLDMAALVEAQGHQLNDIQSHVAKASSFVHRGAVELESARGYQRSSRKWGCVGLVAAVVLLLVVLLPILVNLKLLTVG
;
A
#
# COMPACT_ATOMS: atom_id res chain seq x y z
N MET A 1 15.23 -2.54 11.57
CA MET A 1 14.34 -3.72 11.64
C MET A 1 14.42 -4.44 10.31
N ASN A 2 15.24 -5.48 10.21
CA ASN A 2 15.35 -6.33 9.04
C ASN A 2 15.20 -7.79 9.49
N ASP A 3 14.77 -8.62 8.55
CA ASP A 3 14.72 -10.09 8.58
C ASP A 3 13.51 -10.78 9.24
N LEU A 4 12.32 -10.40 8.80
CA LEU A 4 11.14 -11.29 8.81
C LEU A 4 10.86 -11.97 7.45
N PHE A 5 11.64 -11.67 6.41
CA PHE A 5 11.43 -12.16 5.04
C PHE A 5 12.67 -12.88 4.47
N SER A 6 13.37 -13.66 5.30
CA SER A 6 14.41 -14.55 4.79
C SER A 6 13.78 -15.79 4.14
N SER A 7 14.29 -16.14 2.96
CA SER A 7 13.91 -17.28 2.11
C SER A 7 13.93 -18.66 2.80
N GLY A 8 14.43 -18.75 4.04
CA GLY A 8 14.37 -19.95 4.87
C GLY A 8 13.01 -20.26 5.50
N SER A 9 12.08 -19.30 5.57
CA SER A 9 10.75 -19.52 6.19
C SER A 9 9.88 -20.48 5.39
N PHE A 10 10.02 -20.49 4.06
CA PHE A 10 9.24 -21.32 3.15
C PHE A 10 9.54 -22.83 3.28
N LYS A 11 10.77 -23.18 3.65
CA LYS A 11 11.19 -24.59 3.78
C LYS A 11 10.60 -25.27 5.02
N LYS A 12 10.14 -24.50 6.00
CA LYS A 12 9.49 -25.00 7.22
C LYS A 12 8.00 -25.32 7.01
N TYR A 13 7.40 -24.86 5.91
CA TYR A 13 6.03 -25.16 5.53
C TYR A 13 5.89 -26.53 4.85
N GLU A 14 6.91 -26.99 4.10
CA GLU A 14 6.90 -28.32 3.47
C GLU A 14 6.93 -29.46 4.50
N ASP A 15 7.72 -29.33 5.57
CA ASP A 15 7.83 -30.37 6.61
C ASP A 15 6.55 -30.50 7.47
N LEU A 16 5.76 -29.44 7.60
CA LEU A 16 4.50 -29.48 8.35
C LEU A 16 3.37 -30.16 7.56
N LYS A 17 3.52 -30.24 6.23
CA LYS A 17 2.56 -30.84 5.31
C LYS A 17 2.55 -32.38 5.39
N TYR A 18 3.61 -33.00 5.92
CA TYR A 18 3.79 -34.45 5.92
C TYR A 18 3.21 -35.19 7.14
N GLN A 19 2.67 -34.50 8.15
CA GLN A 19 2.36 -35.13 9.45
C GLN A 19 0.89 -35.12 9.87
N VAL A 20 -0.04 -34.64 9.04
CA VAL A 20 -1.48 -34.66 9.35
C VAL A 20 -2.25 -35.14 8.12
N ALA A 21 -2.18 -36.44 7.86
CA ALA A 21 -3.09 -37.11 6.93
C ALA A 21 -4.41 -37.42 7.65
N LEU A 22 -5.43 -36.61 7.41
CA LEU A 22 -6.84 -36.91 7.67
C LEU A 22 -7.66 -36.37 6.47
N ASP A 23 -8.09 -37.32 5.64
CA ASP A 23 -8.61 -37.18 4.26
C ASP A 23 -9.75 -36.16 4.03
N ASP A 24 -10.47 -35.72 5.06
CA ASP A 24 -11.62 -34.81 4.90
C ASP A 24 -11.30 -33.32 5.15
N MET A 25 -10.12 -33.00 5.68
CA MET A 25 -9.69 -31.63 5.99
C MET A 25 -8.74 -31.05 4.93
N GLU A 26 -8.22 -31.89 4.03
CA GLU A 26 -7.21 -31.53 3.02
C GLU A 26 -7.80 -30.78 1.82
N SER A 27 -8.98 -31.18 1.33
CA SER A 27 -9.59 -30.53 0.14
C SER A 27 -10.02 -29.08 0.41
N GLY A 28 -10.50 -28.77 1.62
CA GLY A 28 -10.82 -27.40 2.02
C GLY A 28 -9.60 -26.50 2.16
N LEU A 29 -8.45 -27.08 2.52
CA LEU A 29 -7.18 -26.35 2.67
C LEU A 29 -6.54 -26.04 1.31
N GLU A 30 -6.62 -26.98 0.35
CA GLU A 30 -6.14 -26.77 -1.02
C GLU A 30 -6.98 -25.73 -1.77
N VAL A 31 -8.31 -25.76 -1.62
CA VAL A 31 -9.21 -24.76 -2.22
C VAL A 31 -8.97 -23.37 -1.63
N ALA A 32 -8.73 -23.27 -0.31
CA ALA A 32 -8.40 -22.00 0.33
C ALA A 32 -7.01 -21.47 -0.09
N ALA A 33 -6.03 -22.35 -0.32
CA ALA A 33 -4.70 -21.97 -0.79
C ALA A 33 -4.75 -21.42 -2.23
N ALA A 34 -5.38 -22.14 -3.16
CA ALA A 34 -5.54 -21.66 -4.55
C ALA A 34 -6.35 -20.35 -4.63
N ASN A 35 -7.32 -20.16 -3.72
CA ASN A 35 -8.09 -18.92 -3.62
C ASN A 35 -7.24 -17.72 -3.16
N LEU A 36 -6.25 -17.95 -2.29
CA LEU A 36 -5.30 -16.93 -1.86
C LEU A 36 -4.29 -16.60 -2.94
N ASP A 37 -3.81 -17.58 -3.70
CA ASP A 37 -2.85 -17.34 -4.80
C ASP A 37 -3.42 -16.37 -5.84
N LYS A 38 -4.63 -16.64 -6.34
CA LYS A 38 -5.33 -15.74 -7.26
C LYS A 38 -5.52 -14.34 -6.66
N PHE A 39 -5.91 -14.27 -5.39
CA PHE A 39 -6.08 -12.98 -4.72
C PHE A 39 -4.78 -12.18 -4.63
N PHE A 40 -3.66 -12.83 -4.34
CA PHE A 40 -2.38 -12.15 -4.30
C PHE A 40 -1.90 -11.71 -5.69
N GLU A 41 -2.24 -12.45 -6.74
CA GLU A 41 -2.03 -12.03 -8.13
C GLU A 41 -2.80 -10.73 -8.43
N ASP A 42 -4.09 -10.68 -8.09
CA ASP A 42 -4.93 -9.48 -8.25
C ASP A 42 -4.41 -8.30 -7.41
N VAL A 43 -3.92 -8.56 -6.20
CA VAL A 43 -3.29 -7.56 -5.32
C VAL A 43 -2.01 -7.00 -5.94
N GLU A 44 -1.14 -7.83 -6.53
CA GLU A 44 0.05 -7.34 -7.21
C GLU A 44 -0.32 -6.52 -8.45
N ALA A 45 -1.37 -6.89 -9.19
CA ALA A 45 -1.88 -6.10 -10.29
C ALA A 45 -2.42 -4.72 -9.85
N VAL A 46 -2.98 -4.59 -8.65
CA VAL A 46 -3.35 -3.29 -8.05
C VAL A 46 -2.10 -2.49 -7.68
N LYS A 47 -1.13 -3.14 -7.02
CA LYS A 47 0.12 -2.50 -6.62
C LYS A 47 0.91 -1.97 -7.82
N GLU A 48 0.91 -2.68 -8.94
CA GLU A 48 1.56 -2.22 -10.16
C GLU A 48 0.97 -0.90 -10.65
N ASP A 49 -0.36 -0.78 -10.70
CA ASP A 49 -1.00 0.48 -11.08
C ASP A 49 -0.74 1.61 -10.08
N MET A 50 -0.70 1.29 -8.77
CA MET A 50 -0.31 2.26 -7.73
C MET A 50 1.13 2.73 -7.88
N ARG A 51 2.08 1.85 -8.20
CA ARG A 51 3.47 2.24 -8.53
C ARG A 51 3.48 3.13 -9.78
N GLY A 52 2.60 2.87 -10.75
CA GLY A 52 2.38 3.73 -11.91
C GLY A 52 1.91 5.14 -11.52
N LEU A 53 0.96 5.25 -10.59
CA LEU A 53 0.51 6.54 -10.04
C LEU A 53 1.62 7.28 -9.29
N GLU A 54 2.40 6.58 -8.47
CA GLU A 54 3.57 7.16 -7.79
C GLU A 54 4.60 7.70 -8.79
N ALA A 55 4.88 6.95 -9.86
CA ALA A 55 5.79 7.38 -10.90
C ALA A 55 5.27 8.62 -11.64
N LEU A 56 3.97 8.68 -11.93
CA LEU A 56 3.31 9.85 -12.53
C LEU A 56 3.40 11.07 -11.63
N HIS A 57 3.13 10.91 -10.33
CA HIS A 57 3.26 11.98 -9.34
C HIS A 57 4.68 12.57 -9.36
N ARG A 58 5.71 11.72 -9.27
CA ARG A 58 7.11 12.16 -9.33
C ARG A 58 7.46 12.86 -10.64
N ARG A 59 6.96 12.37 -11.78
CA ARG A 59 7.20 13.02 -13.08
C ARG A 59 6.53 14.37 -13.17
N LEU A 60 5.30 14.51 -12.67
CA LEU A 60 4.59 15.80 -12.63
C LEU A 60 5.28 16.78 -11.69
N GLN A 61 5.77 16.32 -10.55
CA GLN A 61 6.56 17.14 -9.65
C GLN A 61 7.88 17.61 -10.31
N SER A 62 8.63 16.71 -10.94
CA SER A 62 9.86 17.05 -11.69
C SER A 62 9.56 18.03 -12.83
N GLY A 63 8.53 17.74 -13.62
CA GLY A 63 8.11 18.59 -14.74
C GLY A 63 7.73 19.99 -14.29
N ASN A 64 7.06 20.13 -13.14
CA ASN A 64 6.73 21.43 -12.57
C ASN A 64 7.98 22.23 -12.17
N GLU A 65 8.94 21.60 -11.48
CA GLU A 65 10.21 22.24 -11.14
C GLU A 65 11.02 22.61 -12.40
N GLU A 66 11.01 21.76 -13.42
CA GLU A 66 11.65 22.02 -14.72
C GLU A 66 10.99 23.22 -15.44
N VAL A 67 9.65 23.31 -15.44
CA VAL A 67 8.90 24.46 -16.01
C VAL A 67 9.23 25.75 -15.25
N LYS A 68 9.40 25.68 -13.93
CA LYS A 68 9.80 26.83 -13.11
C LYS A 68 11.21 27.33 -13.46
N ALA A 69 12.14 26.41 -13.72
CA ALA A 69 13.53 26.74 -14.08
C ALA A 69 13.72 27.10 -15.56
N ALA A 70 12.79 26.73 -16.43
CA ALA A 70 12.90 26.98 -17.87
C ALA A 70 12.83 28.49 -18.21
N HIS A 71 13.64 28.91 -19.18
CA HIS A 71 13.69 30.29 -19.68
C HIS A 71 13.41 30.41 -21.18
N ASP A 72 13.20 29.27 -21.85
CA ASP A 72 12.88 29.19 -23.28
C ASP A 72 11.43 28.72 -23.48
N ALA A 73 10.70 29.42 -24.36
CA ALA A 73 9.29 29.12 -24.63
C ALA A 73 9.09 27.75 -25.30
N GLY A 74 10.05 27.29 -26.11
CA GLY A 74 10.01 25.94 -26.69
C GLY A 74 10.14 24.85 -25.63
N ALA A 75 11.08 25.02 -24.71
CA ALA A 75 11.29 24.11 -23.58
C ALA A 75 10.04 24.04 -22.68
N VAL A 76 9.47 25.19 -22.30
CA VAL A 76 8.23 25.26 -21.49
C VAL A 76 7.08 24.52 -22.17
N ARG A 77 6.85 24.75 -23.46
CA ARG A 77 5.82 24.01 -24.23
C ARG A 77 6.03 22.51 -24.23
N SER A 78 7.27 22.05 -24.41
CA SER A 78 7.58 20.61 -24.44
C SER A 78 7.37 19.93 -23.09
N LEU A 79 7.78 20.60 -22.00
CA LEU A 79 7.59 20.11 -20.63
C LEU A 79 6.11 20.04 -20.29
N ARG A 80 5.34 21.08 -20.66
CA ARG A 80 3.89 21.07 -20.49
C ARG A 80 3.22 19.93 -21.26
N ALA A 81 3.55 19.73 -22.54
CA ALA A 81 2.93 18.66 -23.31
C ALA A 81 3.16 17.27 -22.67
N ARG A 82 4.35 17.08 -22.06
CA ARG A 82 4.63 15.88 -21.25
C ARG A 82 3.79 15.84 -19.97
N MET A 83 3.67 16.95 -19.24
CA MET A 83 2.84 17.03 -18.04
C MET A 83 1.37 16.78 -18.34
N ASP A 84 0.82 17.32 -19.43
CA ASP A 84 -0.56 17.10 -19.86
C ASP A 84 -0.81 15.60 -20.15
N ALA A 85 0.15 14.93 -20.81
CA ALA A 85 0.09 13.49 -21.06
C ALA A 85 0.19 12.66 -19.77
N ASP A 86 1.00 13.10 -18.80
CA ASP A 86 1.09 12.45 -17.49
C ASP A 86 -0.21 12.65 -16.68
N VAL A 87 -0.79 13.86 -16.65
CA VAL A 87 -2.08 14.13 -16.00
C VAL A 87 -3.19 13.23 -16.58
N ALA A 88 -3.28 13.10 -17.90
CA ALA A 88 -4.26 12.21 -18.52
C ALA A 88 -4.09 10.73 -18.07
N GLN A 89 -2.85 10.27 -17.90
CA GLN A 89 -2.57 8.92 -17.41
C GLN A 89 -2.90 8.72 -15.94
N VAL A 90 -2.82 9.77 -15.10
CA VAL A 90 -3.22 9.70 -13.68
C VAL A 90 -4.67 9.25 -13.57
N LEU A 91 -5.58 9.88 -14.33
CA LEU A 91 -7.00 9.54 -14.28
C LEU A 91 -7.27 8.12 -14.77
N VAL A 92 -6.61 7.69 -15.85
CA VAL A 92 -6.75 6.33 -16.38
C VAL A 92 -6.32 5.29 -15.35
N ARG A 93 -5.15 5.46 -14.74
CA ARG A 93 -4.64 4.52 -13.73
C ARG A 93 -5.46 4.53 -12.46
N ALA A 94 -5.91 5.70 -12.00
CA ALA A 94 -6.76 5.79 -10.82
C ALA A 94 -8.09 5.05 -11.01
N LYS A 95 -8.72 5.16 -12.18
CA LYS A 95 -9.91 4.38 -12.53
C LYS A 95 -9.64 2.88 -12.54
N ALA A 96 -8.49 2.46 -13.06
CA ALA A 96 -8.08 1.05 -13.05
C ALA A 96 -7.87 0.52 -11.62
N VAL A 97 -7.20 1.28 -10.76
CA VAL A 97 -7.02 0.94 -9.34
C VAL A 97 -8.37 0.81 -8.64
N LYS A 98 -9.28 1.78 -8.83
CA LYS A 98 -10.64 1.73 -8.27
C LYS A 98 -11.37 0.45 -8.68
N ALA A 99 -11.44 0.15 -9.98
CA ALA A 99 -12.14 -1.01 -10.49
C ALA A 99 -11.56 -2.33 -9.95
N LYS A 100 -10.24 -2.44 -9.86
CA LYS A 100 -9.56 -3.62 -9.30
C LYS A 100 -9.80 -3.76 -7.79
N LEU A 101 -9.80 -2.66 -7.03
CA LEU A 101 -10.14 -2.67 -5.60
C LEU A 101 -11.59 -3.11 -5.36
N GLU A 102 -12.54 -2.60 -6.14
CA GLU A 102 -13.94 -3.04 -6.09
C GLU A 102 -14.09 -4.52 -6.47
N SER A 103 -13.25 -5.02 -7.38
CA SER A 103 -13.21 -6.45 -7.71
C SER A 103 -12.69 -7.27 -6.54
N LEU A 104 -11.60 -6.85 -5.90
CA LEU A 104 -11.06 -7.53 -4.72
C LEU A 104 -12.06 -7.57 -3.56
N ASP A 105 -12.80 -6.48 -3.34
CA ASP A 105 -13.84 -6.43 -2.31
C ASP A 105 -15.00 -7.39 -2.61
N ARG A 106 -15.48 -7.43 -3.87
CA ARG A 106 -16.48 -8.41 -4.32
C ARG A 106 -15.98 -9.84 -4.17
N ASP A 107 -14.72 -10.11 -4.51
CA ASP A 107 -14.12 -11.43 -4.39
C ASP A 107 -13.94 -11.85 -2.93
N ASN A 108 -13.66 -10.90 -2.03
CA ASN A 108 -13.66 -11.15 -0.59
C ASN A 108 -15.06 -11.52 -0.09
N ALA A 109 -16.10 -10.79 -0.51
CA ALA A 109 -17.48 -11.11 -0.17
C ALA A 109 -17.90 -12.49 -0.70
N ALA A 110 -17.52 -12.84 -1.93
CA ALA A 110 -17.78 -14.16 -2.51
C ALA A 110 -17.04 -15.26 -1.73
N SER A 111 -15.75 -15.07 -1.42
CA SER A 111 -14.95 -16.00 -0.62
C SER A 111 -15.61 -16.31 0.73
N ARG A 112 -16.14 -15.29 1.42
CA ARG A 112 -16.89 -15.46 2.68
C ARG A 112 -18.16 -16.31 2.54
N ALA A 113 -18.85 -16.20 1.41
CA ALA A 113 -20.15 -16.82 1.19
C ALA A 113 -20.05 -18.25 0.65
N THR A 114 -19.06 -18.54 -0.19
CA THR A 114 -19.03 -19.78 -0.99
C THR A 114 -17.94 -20.76 -0.60
N LEU A 115 -16.86 -20.32 0.08
CA LEU A 115 -15.73 -21.19 0.36
C LEU A 115 -15.74 -21.75 1.79
N PRO A 116 -15.60 -23.08 1.96
CA PRO A 116 -15.46 -23.70 3.27
C PRO A 116 -14.26 -23.13 4.04
N GLY A 117 -14.46 -22.74 5.30
CA GLY A 117 -13.38 -22.20 6.13
C GLY A 117 -12.96 -20.76 5.84
N CYS A 118 -13.58 -20.07 4.87
CA CYS A 118 -13.31 -18.66 4.54
C CYS A 118 -14.40 -17.69 5.04
N GLY A 119 -15.31 -18.15 5.91
CA GLY A 119 -16.38 -17.31 6.46
C GLY A 119 -15.90 -16.08 7.24
N PRO A 120 -16.81 -15.17 7.63
CA PRO A 120 -16.48 -13.94 8.34
C PRO A 120 -15.60 -14.19 9.57
N GLY A 121 -14.47 -13.50 9.65
CA GLY A 121 -13.51 -13.62 10.76
C GLY A 121 -12.57 -14.83 10.68
N SER A 122 -12.61 -15.64 9.61
CA SER A 122 -11.59 -16.66 9.34
C SER A 122 -10.21 -16.05 9.08
N SER A 123 -9.12 -16.82 9.26
CA SER A 123 -7.76 -16.33 8.98
C SER A 123 -7.59 -15.82 7.55
N THR A 124 -8.19 -16.51 6.57
CA THR A 124 -8.21 -16.11 5.16
C THR A 124 -8.98 -14.81 4.96
N ASP A 125 -10.19 -14.70 5.52
CA ASP A 125 -10.99 -13.48 5.44
C ASP A 125 -10.27 -12.27 6.05
N ARG A 126 -9.66 -12.45 7.23
CA ARG A 126 -8.90 -11.39 7.92
C ARG A 126 -7.71 -10.91 7.10
N THR A 127 -6.95 -11.84 6.53
CA THR A 127 -5.80 -11.52 5.66
C THR A 127 -6.27 -10.74 4.44
N ARG A 128 -7.27 -11.24 3.73
CA ARG A 128 -7.79 -10.60 2.51
C ARG A 128 -8.37 -9.21 2.78
N SER A 129 -9.17 -9.07 3.83
CA SER A 129 -9.75 -7.80 4.25
C SER A 129 -8.69 -6.78 4.64
N SER A 130 -7.66 -7.21 5.38
CA SER A 130 -6.54 -6.35 5.79
C SER A 130 -5.73 -5.84 4.60
N VAL A 131 -5.44 -6.71 3.64
CA VAL A 131 -4.71 -6.34 2.43
C VAL A 131 -5.49 -5.33 1.59
N VAL A 132 -6.79 -5.58 1.32
CA VAL A 132 -7.63 -4.65 0.54
C VAL A 132 -7.74 -3.28 1.22
N SER A 133 -7.93 -3.25 2.54
CA SER A 133 -7.99 -1.99 3.28
C SER A 133 -6.65 -1.26 3.28
N GLY A 134 -5.53 -1.97 3.39
CA GLY A 134 -4.19 -1.40 3.25
C GLY A 134 -3.97 -0.75 1.88
N LEU A 135 -4.44 -1.39 0.80
CA LEU A 135 -4.41 -0.81 -0.54
C LEU A 135 -5.31 0.43 -0.65
N GLY A 136 -6.51 0.39 -0.07
CA GLY A 136 -7.42 1.54 -0.01
C GLY A 136 -6.80 2.76 0.70
N ASN A 137 -6.14 2.54 1.84
CA ASN A 137 -5.41 3.60 2.54
C ASN A 137 -4.22 4.12 1.72
N LYS A 138 -3.46 3.22 1.08
CA LYS A 138 -2.36 3.65 0.21
C LYS A 138 -2.84 4.50 -0.96
N LEU A 139 -4.01 4.19 -1.52
CA LEU A 139 -4.62 5.02 -2.55
C LEU A 139 -4.99 6.40 -2.03
N LYS A 140 -5.57 6.49 -0.83
CA LYS A 140 -5.86 7.75 -0.15
C LYS A 140 -4.60 8.61 -0.01
N ASP A 141 -3.51 8.05 0.49
CA ASP A 141 -2.25 8.78 0.65
C ASP A 141 -1.76 9.36 -0.69
N LEU A 142 -1.86 8.58 -1.77
CA LEU A 142 -1.51 9.07 -3.12
C LEU A 142 -2.41 10.22 -3.58
N MET A 143 -3.69 10.20 -3.23
CA MET A 143 -4.61 11.31 -3.57
C MET A 143 -4.23 12.58 -2.82
N ASP A 144 -3.87 12.46 -1.55
CA ASP A 144 -3.42 13.57 -0.72
C ASP A 144 -2.11 14.16 -1.28
N ASP A 145 -1.17 13.31 -1.72
CA ASP A 145 0.06 13.71 -2.41
C ASP A 145 -0.20 14.51 -3.70
N PHE A 146 -1.19 14.09 -4.48
CA PHE A 146 -1.61 14.78 -5.70
C PHE A 146 -2.32 16.12 -5.39
N GLN A 147 -3.16 16.19 -4.36
CA GLN A 147 -3.74 17.45 -3.89
C GLN A 147 -2.67 18.43 -3.40
N GLY A 148 -1.65 17.92 -2.71
CA GLY A 148 -0.49 18.70 -2.30
C GLY A 148 0.30 19.24 -3.50
N LEU A 149 0.49 18.44 -4.54
CA LEU A 149 1.13 18.89 -5.79
C LEU A 149 0.32 20.00 -6.47
N ARG A 150 -1.00 19.84 -6.61
CA ARG A 150 -1.89 20.87 -7.18
C ARG A 150 -1.75 22.21 -6.48
N THR A 151 -1.80 22.17 -5.15
CA THR A 151 -1.77 23.37 -4.32
C THR A 151 -0.45 24.12 -4.51
N ARG A 152 0.66 23.38 -4.58
CA ARG A 152 1.97 23.95 -4.92
C ARG A 152 1.98 24.56 -6.32
N MET A 153 1.52 23.84 -7.34
CA MET A 153 1.47 24.33 -8.71
C MET A 153 0.62 25.60 -8.87
N ALA A 154 -0.54 25.65 -8.22
CA ALA A 154 -1.40 26.83 -8.21
C ALA A 154 -0.72 28.04 -7.54
N ALA A 155 -0.06 27.82 -6.40
CA ALA A 155 0.68 28.88 -5.70
C ALA A 155 1.85 29.42 -6.55
N GLU A 156 2.62 28.55 -7.18
CA GLU A 156 3.73 28.94 -8.05
C GLU A 156 3.26 29.65 -9.33
N TYR A 157 2.14 29.22 -9.89
CA TYR A 157 1.51 29.91 -10.99
C TYR A 157 1.08 31.33 -10.58
N ARG A 158 0.44 31.47 -9.41
CA ARG A 158 0.07 32.78 -8.84
C ARG A 158 1.27 33.71 -8.69
N GLU A 159 2.37 33.21 -8.14
CA GLU A 159 3.63 33.96 -8.02
C GLU A 159 4.19 34.39 -9.38
N THR A 160 4.14 33.49 -10.36
CA THR A 160 4.61 33.77 -11.72
C THR A 160 3.80 34.90 -12.36
N VAL A 161 2.46 34.85 -12.27
CA VAL A 161 1.56 35.88 -12.78
C VAL A 161 1.84 37.22 -12.10
N ALA A 162 2.00 37.24 -10.76
CA ALA A 162 2.33 38.43 -9.99
C ALA A 162 3.63 39.10 -10.48
N ARG A 163 4.69 38.29 -10.61
CA ARG A 163 6.02 38.77 -11.04
C ARG A 163 6.00 39.29 -12.47
N ARG A 164 5.30 38.58 -13.36
CA ARG A 164 5.17 38.99 -14.77
C ARG A 164 4.33 40.25 -14.92
N TYR A 165 3.26 40.39 -14.14
CA TYR A 165 2.51 41.64 -14.06
C TYR A 165 3.42 42.81 -13.69
N PHE A 166 4.14 42.70 -12.56
CA PHE A 166 5.06 43.75 -12.12
C PHE A 166 6.14 44.07 -13.17
N THR A 167 6.66 43.05 -13.87
CA THR A 167 7.68 43.27 -14.92
C THR A 167 7.12 44.08 -16.10
N VAL A 168 5.84 43.89 -16.43
CA VAL A 168 5.18 44.54 -17.57
C VAL A 168 4.62 45.91 -17.20
N THR A 169 4.13 46.09 -15.97
CA THR A 169 3.43 47.30 -15.52
C THR A 169 4.27 48.16 -14.55
N GLY A 170 5.32 47.62 -13.95
CA GLY A 170 6.06 48.31 -12.89
C GLY A 170 5.30 48.48 -11.57
N GLU A 171 4.06 47.98 -11.47
CA GLU A 171 3.21 48.10 -10.28
C GLU A 171 2.87 46.74 -9.70
N GLN A 172 2.73 46.67 -8.38
CA GLN A 172 2.30 45.45 -7.71
C GLN A 172 0.78 45.28 -7.91
N ALA A 173 0.37 44.13 -8.47
CA ALA A 173 -1.05 43.83 -8.62
C ALA A 173 -1.70 43.57 -7.25
N GLU A 174 -2.92 44.09 -7.09
CA GLU A 174 -3.85 43.64 -6.05
C GLU A 174 -4.14 42.15 -6.19
N GLU A 175 -4.27 41.46 -5.06
CA GLU A 175 -4.47 40.00 -5.03
C GLU A 175 -5.73 39.58 -5.77
N SER A 176 -6.83 40.32 -5.58
CA SER A 176 -8.09 40.10 -6.30
C SER A 176 -7.95 40.19 -7.82
N ARG A 177 -7.00 41.01 -8.31
CA ARG A 177 -6.71 41.18 -9.73
C ARG A 177 -5.93 39.98 -10.27
N ILE A 178 -5.04 39.39 -9.47
CA ILE A 178 -4.32 38.15 -9.81
C ILE A 178 -5.27 36.96 -9.83
N GLU A 179 -6.15 36.84 -8.84
CA GLU A 179 -7.16 35.77 -8.82
C GLU A 179 -8.10 35.85 -10.02
N ALA A 180 -8.56 37.05 -10.38
CA ALA A 180 -9.39 37.25 -11.58
C ALA A 180 -8.66 36.82 -12.87
N LEU A 181 -7.34 37.02 -12.96
CA LEU A 181 -6.54 36.56 -14.09
C LEU A 181 -6.47 35.05 -14.18
N ILE A 182 -6.18 34.42 -13.05
CA ILE A 182 -6.07 32.96 -12.94
C ILE A 182 -7.42 32.32 -13.28
N ALA A 183 -8.53 32.91 -12.82
CA ALA A 183 -9.87 32.37 -13.05
C ALA A 183 -10.37 32.59 -14.49
N SER A 184 -10.11 33.77 -15.08
CA SER A 184 -10.58 34.11 -16.44
C SER A 184 -9.73 33.46 -17.52
N GLY A 185 -8.42 33.26 -17.27
CA GLY A 185 -7.47 32.83 -18.29
C GLY A 185 -7.29 33.87 -19.40
N GLU A 186 -7.77 35.10 -19.25
CA GLU A 186 -7.68 36.17 -20.25
C GLU A 186 -6.40 37.00 -20.09
N SER A 187 -5.26 36.31 -20.09
CA SER A 187 -3.95 36.89 -19.81
C SER A 187 -3.54 37.99 -20.81
N GLU A 188 -3.94 37.82 -22.08
CA GLU A 188 -3.61 38.73 -23.19
C GLU A 188 -4.33 40.07 -23.10
N THR A 189 -5.66 40.04 -23.02
CA THR A 189 -6.49 41.25 -22.97
C THR A 189 -6.20 42.06 -21.72
N PHE A 190 -5.88 41.38 -20.63
CA PHE A 190 -5.51 42.01 -19.38
C PHE A 190 -4.16 42.71 -19.44
N LEU A 191 -3.09 42.03 -19.88
CA LEU A 191 -1.77 42.65 -19.97
C LEU A 191 -1.79 43.80 -20.98
N GLN A 192 -2.53 43.69 -22.09
CA GLN A 192 -2.77 44.81 -23.00
C GLN A 192 -3.46 46.00 -22.34
N LYS A 193 -4.53 45.76 -21.56
CA LYS A 193 -5.24 46.83 -20.82
C LYS A 193 -4.33 47.50 -19.80
N ALA A 194 -3.49 46.74 -19.10
CA ALA A 194 -2.56 47.28 -18.11
C ALA A 194 -1.51 48.19 -18.77
N ILE A 195 -0.99 47.80 -19.93
CA ILE A 195 -0.07 48.64 -20.72
C ILE A 195 -0.76 49.89 -21.27
N GLN A 196 -2.00 49.77 -21.77
CA GLN A 196 -2.77 50.92 -22.28
C GLN A 196 -3.09 51.93 -21.18
N GLN A 197 -3.38 51.47 -19.96
CA GLN A 197 -3.65 52.34 -18.81
C GLN A 197 -2.43 53.18 -18.39
N GLN A 198 -1.22 52.78 -18.75
CA GLN A 198 0.02 53.46 -18.33
C GLN A 198 0.59 54.47 -19.33
N GLY A 199 0.02 54.60 -20.53
CA GLY A 199 0.31 55.68 -21.49
C GLY A 199 1.72 55.71 -22.09
N ASP A 200 1.83 55.53 -23.42
CA ASP A 200 2.92 55.82 -24.38
C ASP A 200 4.42 55.56 -24.06
N GLN A 201 4.86 55.33 -22.82
CA GLN A 201 6.28 55.23 -22.47
C GLN A 201 6.92 53.86 -22.74
N GLN A 202 6.18 52.86 -23.26
CA GLN A 202 6.74 51.52 -23.44
C GLN A 202 6.28 50.77 -24.71
N ALA A 203 6.09 51.49 -25.82
CA ALA A 203 5.81 50.89 -27.13
C ALA A 203 6.91 49.90 -27.61
N ALA A 204 8.13 49.97 -27.05
CA ALA A 204 9.24 49.06 -27.36
C ALA A 204 9.09 47.63 -26.77
N GLY A 205 8.11 47.40 -25.89
CA GLY A 205 7.97 46.13 -25.14
C GLY A 205 7.03 45.09 -25.77
N ARG A 206 6.38 45.36 -26.91
CA ARG A 206 5.29 44.52 -27.44
C ARG A 206 5.66 43.04 -27.64
N GLY A 207 6.91 42.74 -28.04
CA GLY A 207 7.41 41.37 -28.13
C GLY A 207 7.61 40.70 -26.77
N GLN A 208 8.10 41.45 -25.77
CA GLN A 208 8.28 40.98 -24.39
C GLN A 208 6.92 40.72 -23.70
N VAL A 209 5.92 41.55 -24.01
CA VAL A 209 4.55 41.40 -23.56
C VAL A 209 3.91 40.15 -24.15
N MET A 210 4.04 39.94 -25.46
CA MET A 210 3.52 38.73 -26.11
C MET A 210 4.18 37.44 -25.59
N GLY A 211 5.49 37.45 -25.36
CA GLY A 211 6.18 36.33 -24.73
C GLY A 211 5.68 36.06 -23.31
N THR A 212 5.44 37.13 -22.53
CA THR A 212 4.90 37.05 -21.16
C THR A 212 3.47 36.51 -21.13
N VAL A 213 2.61 36.99 -22.04
CA VAL A 213 1.24 36.49 -22.20
C VAL A 213 1.25 35.01 -22.57
N SER A 214 2.09 34.62 -23.54
CA SER A 214 2.23 33.21 -23.95
C SER A 214 2.67 32.33 -22.79
N GLU A 215 3.65 32.75 -22.00
CA GLU A 215 4.11 32.01 -20.82
C GLU A 215 3.00 31.86 -19.76
N ILE A 216 2.27 32.93 -19.46
CA ILE A 216 1.17 32.90 -18.49
C ILE A 216 0.05 31.97 -18.98
N GLN A 217 -0.35 32.10 -20.25
CA GLN A 217 -1.36 31.23 -20.84
C GLN A 217 -0.92 29.77 -20.84
N GLU A 218 0.35 29.53 -21.17
CA GLU A 218 0.92 28.20 -21.19
C GLU A 218 0.88 27.57 -19.78
N ARG A 219 1.18 28.31 -18.72
CA ARG A 219 1.10 27.79 -17.34
C ARG A 219 -0.35 27.66 -16.85
N HIS A 220 -1.23 28.59 -17.20
CA HIS A 220 -2.64 28.60 -16.83
C HIS A 220 -3.32 27.28 -17.17
N ASP A 221 -3.21 26.85 -18.42
CA ASP A 221 -3.93 25.68 -18.87
C ASP A 221 -3.37 24.38 -18.25
N ALA A 222 -2.06 24.33 -17.95
CA ALA A 222 -1.44 23.18 -17.28
C ALA A 222 -1.99 23.03 -15.85
N VAL A 223 -2.06 24.13 -15.10
CA VAL A 223 -2.72 24.16 -13.78
C VAL A 223 -4.19 23.77 -13.91
N ARG A 224 -4.90 24.30 -14.92
CA ARG A 224 -6.32 24.02 -15.14
C ARG A 224 -6.58 22.55 -15.50
N GLU A 225 -5.75 21.92 -16.31
CA GLU A 225 -5.86 20.50 -16.66
C GLU A 225 -5.60 19.62 -15.43
N MET A 226 -4.56 19.93 -14.65
CA MET A 226 -4.32 19.26 -13.38
C MET A 226 -5.50 19.43 -12.42
N GLU A 227 -6.09 20.62 -12.32
CA GLU A 227 -7.29 20.86 -11.51
C GLU A 227 -8.48 20.04 -11.98
N ARG A 228 -8.71 19.89 -13.29
CA ARG A 228 -9.76 19.02 -13.84
C ARG A 228 -9.50 17.57 -13.46
N SER A 229 -8.32 17.05 -13.78
CA SER A 229 -7.99 15.65 -13.49
C SER A 229 -8.05 15.33 -11.99
N LEU A 230 -7.67 16.28 -11.12
CA LEU A 230 -7.73 16.06 -9.68
C LEU A 230 -9.12 16.22 -9.10
N ARG A 231 -9.98 17.04 -9.71
CA ARG A 231 -11.39 17.08 -9.36
C ARG A 231 -12.06 15.74 -9.67
N ASP A 232 -11.79 15.19 -10.85
CA ASP A 232 -12.30 13.88 -11.25
C ASP A 232 -11.72 12.77 -10.36
N LEU A 233 -10.42 12.85 -10.04
CA LEU A 233 -9.76 11.94 -9.13
C LEU A 233 -10.34 12.01 -7.71
N HIS A 234 -10.64 13.21 -7.23
CA HIS A 234 -11.27 13.42 -5.92
C HIS A 234 -12.70 12.86 -5.89
N ALA A 235 -13.47 13.01 -6.97
CA ALA A 235 -14.78 12.37 -7.08
C ALA A 235 -14.67 10.84 -7.03
N LEU A 236 -13.72 10.25 -7.78
CA LEU A 236 -13.42 8.82 -7.72
C LEU A 236 -13.03 8.36 -6.30
N PHE A 237 -12.29 9.20 -5.58
CA PHE A 237 -11.90 8.93 -4.19
C PHE A 237 -13.09 8.96 -3.23
N LEU A 238 -13.99 9.94 -3.33
CA LEU A 238 -15.18 10.01 -2.49
C LEU A 238 -16.08 8.78 -2.67
N ASP A 239 -16.19 8.26 -3.89
CA ASP A 239 -16.90 7.00 -4.15
C ASP A 239 -16.23 5.81 -3.43
N MET A 240 -14.90 5.83 -3.29
CA MET A 240 -14.15 4.78 -2.58
C MET A 240 -14.04 5.01 -1.08
N ALA A 241 -14.28 6.23 -0.57
CA ALA A 241 -14.22 6.52 0.85
C ALA A 241 -15.21 5.64 1.63
N ALA A 242 -16.38 5.35 1.05
CA ALA A 242 -17.35 4.40 1.61
C ALA A 242 -16.78 2.97 1.72
N LEU A 243 -16.00 2.51 0.74
CA LEU A 243 -15.35 1.18 0.78
C LEU A 243 -14.25 1.12 1.86
N VAL A 244 -13.43 2.17 1.96
CA VAL A 244 -12.35 2.25 2.96
C VAL A 244 -12.91 2.37 4.38
N GLU A 245 -13.95 3.16 4.58
CA GLU A 245 -14.57 3.37 5.89
C GLU A 245 -15.31 2.12 6.40
N ALA A 246 -16.04 1.42 5.52
CA ALA A 246 -16.68 0.15 5.86
C ALA A 246 -15.67 -0.93 6.30
N GLN A 247 -14.47 -0.95 5.68
CA GLN A 247 -13.41 -1.89 6.03
C GLN A 247 -12.61 -1.49 7.29
N GLY A 248 -12.55 -0.19 7.63
CA GLY A 248 -11.83 0.33 8.80
C GLY A 248 -12.38 -0.20 10.13
N HIS A 249 -13.69 -0.40 10.23
CA HIS A 249 -14.32 -0.94 11.45
C HIS A 249 -14.00 -2.43 11.65
N GLN A 250 -13.90 -3.22 10.56
CA GLN A 250 -13.51 -4.63 10.62
C GLN A 250 -12.02 -4.81 10.96
N LEU A 251 -11.16 -3.86 10.55
CA LEU A 251 -9.71 -3.91 10.81
C LEU A 251 -9.34 -3.85 12.30
N ASN A 252 -10.02 -3.03 13.09
CA ASN A 252 -9.79 -2.95 14.54
C ASN A 252 -10.03 -4.31 15.22
N ASP A 253 -11.08 -5.01 14.81
CA ASP A 253 -11.37 -6.35 15.30
C ASP A 253 -10.32 -7.36 14.83
N ILE A 254 -9.88 -7.26 13.56
CA ILE A 254 -8.83 -8.10 12.98
C ILE A 254 -7.49 -7.92 13.69
N GLN A 255 -7.04 -6.69 13.95
CA GLN A 255 -5.80 -6.45 14.70
C GLN A 255 -5.88 -7.09 16.08
N SER A 256 -7.03 -6.98 16.76
CA SER A 256 -7.26 -7.66 18.04
C SER A 256 -7.15 -9.19 17.90
N HIS A 257 -7.69 -9.75 16.82
CA HIS A 257 -7.72 -11.19 16.61
C HIS A 257 -6.40 -11.78 16.08
N VAL A 258 -5.63 -11.03 15.29
CA VAL A 258 -4.28 -11.40 14.86
C VAL A 258 -3.32 -11.31 16.05
N ALA A 259 -3.44 -10.28 16.90
CA ALA A 259 -2.70 -10.21 18.15
C ALA A 259 -3.00 -11.42 19.06
N LYS A 260 -4.28 -11.80 19.18
CA LYS A 260 -4.71 -13.02 19.90
C LYS A 260 -4.15 -14.29 19.26
N ALA A 261 -4.28 -14.48 17.94
CA ALA A 261 -3.76 -15.66 17.24
C ALA A 261 -2.23 -15.78 17.35
N SER A 262 -1.50 -14.67 17.19
CA SER A 262 -0.05 -14.60 17.40
C SER A 262 0.31 -14.99 18.84
N SER A 263 -0.43 -14.48 19.83
CA SER A 263 -0.23 -14.88 21.23
C SER A 263 -0.51 -16.36 21.49
N PHE A 264 -1.49 -16.97 20.80
CA PHE A 264 -1.81 -18.39 20.92
C PHE A 264 -0.73 -19.27 20.29
N VAL A 265 -0.22 -18.91 19.11
CA VAL A 265 0.89 -19.62 18.46
C VAL A 265 2.16 -19.51 19.29
N HIS A 266 2.44 -18.33 19.84
CA HIS A 266 3.60 -18.13 20.72
C HIS A 266 3.49 -18.96 22.00
N ARG A 267 2.32 -18.96 22.67
CA ARG A 267 2.07 -19.81 23.83
C ARG A 267 2.17 -21.30 23.50
N GLY A 268 1.58 -21.73 22.39
CA GLY A 268 1.67 -23.12 21.92
C GLY A 268 3.10 -23.55 21.60
N ALA A 269 3.92 -22.66 21.04
CA ALA A 269 5.34 -22.92 20.80
C ALA A 269 6.12 -23.12 22.12
N VAL A 270 5.86 -22.27 23.13
CA VAL A 270 6.46 -22.38 24.47
C VAL A 270 6.01 -23.68 25.17
N GLU A 271 4.75 -24.06 25.01
CA GLU A 271 4.19 -25.27 25.62
C GLU A 271 4.73 -26.53 24.96
N LEU A 272 4.92 -26.53 23.62
CA LEU A 272 5.61 -27.60 22.89
C LEU A 272 7.08 -27.73 23.28
N GLU A 273 7.78 -26.62 23.46
CA GLU A 273 9.16 -26.61 23.95
C GLU A 273 9.26 -27.20 25.36
N SER A 274 8.34 -26.80 26.24
CA SER A 274 8.22 -27.34 27.60
C SER A 274 7.91 -28.83 27.59
N ALA A 275 6.94 -29.27 26.78
CA ALA A 275 6.58 -30.68 26.62
C ALA A 275 7.75 -31.52 26.09
N ARG A 276 8.55 -30.99 25.15
CA ARG A 276 9.78 -31.64 24.68
C ARG A 276 10.82 -31.77 25.80
N GLY A 277 10.94 -30.76 26.66
CA GLY A 277 11.76 -30.79 27.87
C GLY A 277 11.34 -31.91 28.83
N TYR A 278 10.04 -32.01 29.13
CA TYR A 278 9.45 -33.08 29.95
C TYR A 278 9.65 -34.46 29.33
N GLN A 279 9.44 -34.62 28.02
CA GLN A 279 9.65 -35.90 27.35
C GLN A 279 11.12 -36.35 27.42
N ARG A 280 12.07 -35.40 27.36
CA ARG A 280 13.51 -35.69 27.44
C ARG A 280 13.96 -36.05 28.86
N SER A 281 13.37 -35.48 29.90
CA SER A 281 13.67 -35.83 31.29
C SER A 281 12.98 -37.13 31.72
N SER A 282 11.75 -37.38 31.28
CA SER A 282 11.00 -38.61 31.56
C SER A 282 11.72 -39.88 31.09
N ARG A 283 12.40 -39.83 29.92
CA ARG A 283 13.21 -40.96 29.42
C ARG A 283 14.33 -41.38 30.39
N LYS A 284 14.92 -40.44 31.13
CA LYS A 284 15.97 -40.73 32.12
C LYS A 284 15.38 -41.48 33.32
N TRP A 285 14.21 -41.04 33.80
CA TRP A 285 13.51 -41.68 34.90
C TRP A 285 12.95 -43.06 34.52
N GLY A 286 12.49 -43.23 33.28
CA GLY A 286 12.07 -44.53 32.75
C GLY A 286 13.22 -45.56 32.75
N CYS A 287 14.42 -45.19 32.30
CA CYS A 287 15.59 -46.08 32.36
C CYS A 287 16.01 -46.40 33.80
N VAL A 288 15.98 -45.42 34.71
CA VAL A 288 16.30 -45.65 36.14
C VAL A 288 15.29 -46.63 36.75
N GLY A 289 14.00 -46.47 36.47
CA GLY A 289 12.96 -47.40 36.92
C GLY A 289 13.15 -48.82 36.37
N LEU A 290 13.49 -48.96 35.08
CA LEU A 290 13.77 -50.25 34.45
C LEU A 290 14.98 -50.95 35.10
N VAL A 291 16.08 -50.23 35.30
CA VAL A 291 17.29 -50.78 35.94
C VAL A 291 17.00 -51.21 37.38
N ALA A 292 16.28 -50.40 38.15
CA ALA A 292 15.88 -50.75 39.51
C ALA A 292 15.01 -52.02 39.55
N ALA A 293 14.07 -52.17 38.61
CA ALA A 293 13.23 -53.36 38.50
C ALA A 293 14.03 -54.63 38.19
N VAL A 294 15.01 -54.55 37.27
CA VAL A 294 15.91 -55.67 36.93
C VAL A 294 16.76 -56.09 38.14
N VAL A 295 17.33 -55.12 38.87
CA VAL A 295 18.12 -55.40 40.08
C VAL A 295 17.27 -56.08 41.14
N LEU A 296 16.05 -55.62 41.36
CA LEU A 296 15.13 -56.20 42.34
C LEU A 296 14.77 -57.65 41.97
N LEU A 297 14.54 -57.94 40.68
CA LEU A 297 14.34 -59.29 40.18
C LEU A 297 15.54 -60.20 40.47
N LEU A 298 16.77 -59.73 40.23
CA LEU A 298 17.98 -60.51 40.54
C LEU A 298 18.13 -60.80 42.03
N VAL A 299 17.86 -59.82 42.90
CA VAL A 299 17.93 -59.99 44.35
C VAL A 299 16.93 -61.05 44.85
N VAL A 300 15.74 -61.13 44.25
CA VAL A 300 14.74 -62.15 44.62
C VAL A 300 15.09 -63.52 44.04
N LEU A 301 15.54 -63.59 42.77
CA LEU A 301 15.77 -64.87 42.07
C LEU A 301 17.07 -65.57 42.49
N LEU A 302 18.14 -64.84 42.77
CA LEU A 302 19.44 -65.41 43.15
C LEU A 302 19.39 -66.31 44.40
N PRO A 303 18.80 -65.92 45.55
CA PRO A 303 18.75 -66.78 46.73
C PRO A 303 17.88 -68.02 46.51
N ILE A 304 16.82 -67.91 45.70
CA ILE A 304 15.96 -69.06 45.34
C ILE A 304 16.78 -70.06 44.50
N LEU A 305 17.53 -69.58 43.51
CA LEU A 305 18.37 -70.42 42.66
C LEU A 305 19.52 -71.09 43.42
N VAL A 306 20.16 -70.37 44.35
CA VAL A 306 21.24 -70.91 45.19
C VAL A 306 20.71 -71.99 46.14
N ASN A 307 19.57 -71.76 46.79
CA ASN A 307 18.92 -72.77 47.63
C ASN A 307 18.51 -74.02 46.82
N LEU A 308 17.94 -73.82 45.63
CA LEU A 308 17.57 -74.93 44.75
C LEU A 308 18.78 -75.75 44.28
N LYS A 309 19.92 -75.08 43.99
CA LYS A 309 21.17 -75.77 43.67
C LYS A 309 21.78 -76.51 44.85
N LEU A 310 21.72 -75.96 46.07
CA LEU A 310 22.20 -76.65 47.28
C LEU A 310 21.37 -77.91 47.57
N LEU A 311 20.05 -77.86 47.36
CA LEU A 311 19.13 -78.99 47.49
C LEU A 311 19.29 -80.07 46.41
N THR A 312 19.91 -79.76 45.27
CA THR A 312 20.12 -80.72 44.17
C THR A 312 21.52 -81.34 44.16
N VAL A 313 22.46 -80.80 44.94
CA VAL A 313 23.86 -81.26 45.00
C VAL A 313 24.24 -81.89 46.35
N GLY A 314 23.40 -81.77 47.38
CA GLY A 314 23.53 -82.50 48.66
C GLY A 314 22.67 -83.75 48.69
#